data_AF-A0AA38TY11-F1
#
_entry.id   AF-A0AA38TY11-F1
#
_cell.length_a   1.000
_cell.length_b   1.000
_cell.length_c   1.000
_cell.angle_alpha   90.00
_cell.angle_beta   90.00
_cell.angle_gamma   90.00
#
_symmetry.space_group_name_H-M   'P 1'
#
loop_
_entity.id
_entity.type
_entity.pdbx_description
1 polymer ?
#
loop_
_entity_poly.entity_id
_entity_poly.type
_entity_poly.pdbx_seq_one_letter_code
_entity_poly.pdbx_strand_id
1 'polypeptide(L)'
;MAQSDDVYDETGVNDSQAYLNDDSQFADDGHALQVKDDNGHRIIAGESNRDAGEEKTGAGGGEAMVGHGEFFDPDGDGIFSPFDTFNGFRALGYSIILSIFSAMVISTMSYPSLPSGHWLPDPFFRIHVKGLHKAKHGSDSGSFKRDGRFDEERFDEFWDSHTDAPHAEITPFQLYAAVAERRLAYDFYGIFAAIFEWLATWILFGYPSFHFDFKLAFEKIRKLFFGKDRITVDAAEWRKLLADTLQKACSGGNVKKEDVKGLYNGMAFYTVMDWQADAGNEWAKSLKRKHEGNPRRYL
;
A
#
# COMPACT_ATOMS: atom_id res chain seq x y z
N MET A 1 40.19 -47.51 6.91
CA MET A 1 41.16 -46.40 6.74
C MET A 1 40.48 -45.42 5.79
N ALA A 2 39.83 -44.34 6.25
CA ALA A 2 40.40 -43.10 6.81
C ALA A 2 41.43 -42.48 5.83
N GLN A 3 41.39 -41.21 5.41
CA GLN A 3 40.65 -40.01 5.83
C GLN A 3 40.84 -38.91 4.76
N SER A 4 39.88 -37.98 4.70
CA SER A 4 39.94 -36.53 4.39
C SER A 4 40.77 -35.98 3.20
N ASP A 5 40.15 -35.11 2.39
CA ASP A 5 40.32 -33.65 2.54
C ASP A 5 39.24 -32.89 1.74
N ASP A 6 38.64 -31.90 2.41
CA ASP A 6 37.61 -30.99 1.92
C ASP A 6 38.19 -29.94 0.95
N VAL A 7 37.51 -29.70 -0.17
CA VAL A 7 37.55 -28.40 -0.88
C VAL A 7 36.14 -28.08 -1.36
N TYR A 8 35.54 -27.06 -0.72
CA TYR A 8 34.31 -26.41 -1.13
C TYR A 8 34.52 -25.68 -2.47
N ASP A 9 33.67 -25.95 -3.46
CA ASP A 9 33.51 -25.13 -4.67
C ASP A 9 32.20 -24.33 -4.53
N GLU A 10 32.33 -23.08 -4.08
CA GLU A 10 31.26 -22.08 -4.09
C GLU A 10 31.27 -21.35 -5.45
N THR A 11 30.44 -21.80 -6.38
CA THR A 11 29.99 -20.99 -7.53
C THR A 11 28.47 -20.97 -7.61
N GLY A 12 27.84 -20.51 -6.53
CA GLY A 12 26.44 -20.08 -6.51
C GLY A 12 26.39 -18.55 -6.48
N VAL A 13 26.27 -17.92 -7.65
CA VAL A 13 26.01 -16.48 -7.74
C VAL A 13 24.66 -16.21 -7.09
N ASN A 14 24.70 -15.52 -5.95
CA ASN A 14 23.55 -15.17 -5.16
C ASN A 14 22.90 -13.91 -5.77
N ASP A 15 21.72 -14.07 -6.36
CA ASP A 15 20.99 -13.04 -7.09
C ASP A 15 20.18 -12.14 -6.12
N SER A 16 20.89 -11.55 -5.16
CA SER A 16 20.29 -10.74 -4.08
C SER A 16 20.95 -9.36 -3.91
N GLN A 17 21.62 -8.84 -4.95
CA GLN A 17 22.26 -7.51 -4.92
C GLN A 17 21.62 -6.45 -5.84
N ALA A 18 20.40 -6.66 -6.32
CA ALA A 18 19.68 -5.65 -7.10
C ALA A 18 18.81 -4.68 -6.25
N TYR A 19 18.72 -4.87 -4.92
CA TYR A 19 17.78 -4.13 -4.07
C TYR A 19 18.45 -3.32 -2.96
N LEU A 20 19.50 -2.56 -3.27
CA LEU A 20 20.05 -1.55 -2.36
C LEU A 20 20.70 -0.45 -3.17
N ASN A 21 19.91 0.44 -3.79
CA ASN A 21 20.36 1.77 -4.23
C ASN A 21 19.13 2.64 -4.51
N ASP A 22 18.47 3.12 -3.46
CA ASP A 22 18.13 4.54 -3.33
C ASP A 22 17.68 4.82 -1.89
N ASP A 23 17.98 6.01 -1.37
CA ASP A 23 17.49 6.58 -0.10
C ASP A 23 18.13 6.17 1.24
N SER A 24 19.45 5.93 1.32
CA SER A 24 20.16 5.86 2.61
C SER A 24 21.37 6.79 2.71
N GLN A 25 21.16 8.11 2.83
CA GLN A 25 22.17 9.01 3.41
C GLN A 25 21.52 10.12 4.25
N PHE A 26 21.44 9.90 5.57
CA PHE A 26 21.38 10.97 6.56
C PHE A 26 22.44 10.71 7.65
N ALA A 27 23.60 11.32 7.47
CA ALA A 27 24.49 11.81 8.52
C ALA A 27 25.50 12.76 7.84
N ASP A 28 25.26 14.07 7.93
CA ASP A 28 26.24 15.10 7.55
C ASP A 28 26.78 15.75 8.83
N ASP A 29 27.80 15.12 9.41
CA ASP A 29 28.72 15.74 10.34
C ASP A 29 29.75 16.54 9.53
N GLY A 30 29.42 17.82 9.34
CA GLY A 30 30.11 18.74 8.48
C GLY A 30 31.61 18.87 8.75
N HIS A 31 32.42 18.36 7.83
CA HIS A 31 33.78 18.83 7.55
C HIS A 31 34.09 18.61 6.06
N ALA A 32 33.73 19.58 5.21
CA ALA A 32 34.06 19.55 3.79
C ALA A 32 35.56 19.78 3.54
N LEU A 33 36.27 18.76 3.06
CA LEU A 33 37.62 18.87 2.52
C LEU A 33 37.61 19.70 1.24
N GLN A 34 38.38 20.79 1.21
CA GLN A 34 38.51 21.65 0.03
C GLN A 34 39.57 21.09 -0.92
N VAL A 35 39.15 20.69 -2.13
CA VAL A 35 40.06 20.33 -3.23
C VAL A 35 39.94 21.40 -4.33
N LYS A 36 41.08 21.88 -4.85
CA LYS A 36 41.18 22.84 -5.97
C LYS A 36 41.78 22.12 -7.18
N ASP A 37 41.41 22.54 -8.39
CA ASP A 37 42.04 22.06 -9.62
C ASP A 37 43.35 22.78 -9.96
N ASP A 38 44.06 22.27 -10.97
CA ASP A 38 45.37 22.74 -11.43
C ASP A 38 45.36 24.16 -12.02
N ASN A 39 44.17 24.76 -12.19
CA ASN A 39 43.99 26.16 -12.60
C ASN A 39 43.52 27.07 -11.45
N GLY A 40 43.51 26.56 -10.21
CA GLY A 40 43.18 27.32 -9.01
C GLY A 40 41.69 27.60 -8.81
N HIS A 41 40.81 26.96 -9.60
CA HIS A 41 39.37 27.05 -9.38
C HIS A 41 38.92 26.12 -8.26
N ARG A 42 37.93 26.60 -7.52
CA ARG A 42 37.35 25.89 -6.38
C ARG A 42 36.33 24.90 -6.90
N ILE A 43 36.63 23.59 -6.80
CA ILE A 43 35.67 22.55 -7.16
C ILE A 43 34.72 22.37 -5.98
N ILE A 44 33.43 22.67 -6.18
CA ILE A 44 32.37 22.29 -5.27
C ILE A 44 31.86 20.93 -5.76
N ALA A 45 32.23 19.86 -5.05
CA ALA A 45 31.61 18.56 -5.27
C ALA A 45 30.16 18.64 -4.79
N GLY A 46 29.20 18.63 -5.72
CA GLY A 46 27.77 18.75 -5.41
C GLY A 46 26.88 19.26 -6.55
N GLU A 47 27.45 19.71 -7.66
CA GLU A 47 26.70 20.09 -8.87
C GLU A 47 26.98 19.11 -10.01
N SER A 48 26.25 18.00 -10.05
CA SER A 48 26.08 17.21 -11.28
C SER A 48 24.61 16.84 -11.43
N ASN A 49 23.97 17.45 -12.43
CA ASN A 49 22.66 17.13 -13.02
C ASN A 49 21.48 16.99 -12.06
N ARG A 50 21.00 18.12 -11.56
CA ARG A 50 19.56 18.31 -11.34
C ARG A 50 18.98 18.94 -12.60
N ASP A 51 17.85 18.40 -13.05
CA ASP A 51 16.99 18.94 -14.10
C ASP A 51 17.55 18.97 -15.54
N ALA A 52 17.75 17.79 -16.13
CA ALA A 52 17.76 17.66 -17.59
C ALA A 52 17.17 16.31 -18.03
N GLY A 53 15.87 16.31 -18.36
CA GLY A 53 15.27 15.24 -19.18
C GLY A 53 14.31 14.28 -18.49
N GLU A 54 13.37 14.75 -17.65
CA GLU A 54 12.09 14.03 -17.55
C GLU A 54 11.21 14.53 -18.70
N GLU A 55 11.34 13.86 -19.84
CA GLU A 55 10.46 14.05 -20.99
C GLU A 55 9.03 13.76 -20.52
N LYS A 56 8.15 14.76 -20.64
CA LYS A 56 6.70 14.62 -20.43
C LYS A 56 6.14 13.67 -21.48
N THR A 57 6.28 12.38 -21.25
CA THR A 57 5.61 11.34 -22.03
C THR A 57 4.35 10.91 -21.28
N GLY A 58 3.23 10.96 -21.99
CA GLY A 58 1.98 10.33 -21.58
C GLY A 58 1.01 11.22 -20.79
N ALA A 59 -0.04 11.66 -21.46
CA ALA A 59 -1.21 12.28 -20.85
C ALA A 59 -1.84 11.35 -19.80
N GLY A 60 -1.98 11.82 -18.55
CA GLY A 60 -2.73 11.12 -17.48
C GLY A 60 -2.28 11.42 -16.05
N GLY A 61 -1.07 11.92 -15.83
CA GLY A 61 -0.45 12.02 -14.50
C GLY A 61 -0.80 13.26 -13.67
N GLY A 62 -2.00 13.33 -13.11
CA GLY A 62 -2.21 14.08 -11.87
C GLY A 62 -2.00 13.16 -10.67
N GLU A 63 -1.64 13.70 -9.49
CA GLU A 63 -1.40 12.93 -8.26
C GLU A 63 -2.62 12.01 -7.97
N ALA A 64 -2.44 10.69 -8.05
CA ALA A 64 -3.53 9.72 -7.87
C ALA A 64 -4.05 9.74 -6.43
N MET A 65 -3.15 9.91 -5.45
CA MET A 65 -3.50 10.11 -4.04
C MET A 65 -4.38 11.35 -3.82
N VAL A 66 -4.16 12.42 -4.58
CA VAL A 66 -5.05 13.61 -4.55
C VAL A 66 -6.44 13.24 -5.05
N GLY A 67 -6.53 12.46 -6.13
CA GLY A 67 -7.81 11.96 -6.64
C GLY A 67 -8.55 11.08 -5.63
N HIS A 68 -7.84 10.32 -4.79
CA HIS A 68 -8.47 9.59 -3.68
C HIS A 68 -9.07 10.58 -2.67
N GLY A 69 -8.34 11.64 -2.31
CA GLY A 69 -8.81 12.68 -1.40
C GLY A 69 -10.03 13.45 -1.90
N GLU A 70 -10.08 13.73 -3.20
CA GLU A 70 -11.21 14.44 -3.84
C GLU A 70 -12.54 13.70 -3.66
N PHE A 71 -12.52 12.36 -3.63
CA PHE A 71 -13.73 11.57 -3.34
C PHE A 71 -14.33 11.86 -1.95
N PHE A 72 -13.47 12.15 -0.98
CA PHE A 72 -13.86 12.44 0.40
C PHE A 72 -14.16 13.92 0.64
N ASP A 73 -14.00 14.78 -0.37
CA ASP A 73 -14.21 16.24 -0.30
C ASP A 73 -15.47 16.64 -1.10
N PRO A 74 -16.69 16.43 -0.55
CA PRO A 74 -17.94 16.58 -1.30
C PRO A 74 -18.25 18.04 -1.67
N ASP A 75 -17.84 19.01 -0.85
CA ASP A 75 -18.01 20.43 -1.12
C ASP A 75 -16.84 21.04 -1.90
N GLY A 76 -15.74 20.29 -2.06
CA GLY A 76 -14.62 20.52 -2.96
C GLY A 76 -13.84 21.78 -2.63
N ASP A 77 -13.68 22.08 -1.35
CA ASP A 77 -12.88 23.21 -0.88
C ASP A 77 -11.39 22.84 -0.73
N GLY A 78 -11.03 21.59 -1.01
CA GLY A 78 -9.70 21.03 -0.89
C GLY A 78 -9.40 20.46 0.50
N ILE A 79 -10.42 20.30 1.35
CA ILE A 79 -10.32 19.85 2.72
C ILE A 79 -11.45 18.87 3.02
N PHE A 80 -11.15 17.76 3.71
CA PHE A 80 -12.20 16.89 4.23
C PHE A 80 -12.03 16.61 5.72
N SER A 81 -13.15 16.45 6.42
CA SER A 81 -13.20 16.18 7.86
C SER A 81 -13.34 14.67 8.14
N PRO A 82 -13.18 14.24 9.41
CA PRO A 82 -13.47 12.86 9.80
C PRO A 82 -14.91 12.42 9.47
N PHE A 83 -15.86 13.37 9.49
CA PHE A 83 -17.25 13.08 9.12
C PHE A 83 -17.42 12.84 7.62
N ASP A 84 -16.69 13.59 6.79
CA ASP A 84 -16.65 13.38 5.35
C ASP A 84 -15.98 12.04 5.00
N THR A 85 -14.90 11.69 5.72
CA THR A 85 -14.30 10.36 5.62
C THR A 85 -15.31 9.27 5.96
N PHE A 86 -16.03 9.39 7.08
CA PHE A 86 -17.07 8.43 7.44
C PHE A 86 -18.09 8.27 6.32
N ASN A 87 -18.62 9.37 5.77
CA ASN A 87 -19.60 9.32 4.69
C ASN A 87 -19.03 8.72 3.39
N GLY A 88 -17.79 9.01 3.04
CA GLY A 88 -17.11 8.41 1.89
C GLY A 88 -16.96 6.89 2.05
N PHE A 89 -16.54 6.40 3.22
CA PHE A 89 -16.50 4.95 3.49
C PHE A 89 -17.90 4.32 3.45
N ARG A 90 -18.94 5.03 3.90
CA ARG A 90 -20.34 4.58 3.75
C ARG A 90 -20.74 4.49 2.27
N ALA A 91 -20.34 5.46 1.46
CA ALA A 91 -20.62 5.49 0.02
C ALA A 91 -19.92 4.35 -0.73
N LEU A 92 -18.71 3.97 -0.30
CA LEU A 92 -17.96 2.79 -0.80
C LEU A 92 -18.57 1.44 -0.40
N GLY A 93 -19.56 1.42 0.50
CA GLY A 93 -20.26 0.21 0.93
C GLY A 93 -19.75 -0.42 2.23
N TYR A 94 -18.81 0.20 2.94
CA TYR A 94 -18.36 -0.30 4.24
C TYR A 94 -19.44 -0.18 5.31
N SER A 95 -19.44 -1.10 6.28
CA SER A 95 -20.37 -1.09 7.42
C SER A 95 -20.15 0.14 8.32
N ILE A 96 -21.16 0.53 9.11
CA ILE A 96 -21.06 1.69 10.02
C ILE A 96 -19.84 1.59 10.94
N ILE A 97 -19.59 0.42 11.51
CA ILE A 97 -18.47 0.20 12.43
C ILE A 97 -17.14 0.40 11.70
N LEU A 98 -16.99 -0.17 10.50
CA LEU A 98 -15.79 0.02 9.70
C LEU A 98 -15.62 1.47 9.25
N SER A 99 -16.69 2.16 8.86
CA SER A 99 -16.61 3.57 8.49
C SER A 99 -16.19 4.48 9.65
N ILE A 100 -16.65 4.21 10.88
CA ILE A 100 -16.20 4.95 12.07
C ILE A 100 -14.72 4.69 12.31
N PHE A 101 -14.31 3.42 12.26
CA PHE A 101 -12.92 3.05 12.46
C PHE A 101 -12.01 3.67 11.39
N SER A 102 -12.42 3.62 10.12
CA SER A 102 -11.70 4.27 9.02
C SER A 102 -11.57 5.78 9.22
N ALA A 103 -12.62 6.47 9.65
CA ALA A 103 -12.55 7.90 9.95
C ALA A 103 -11.51 8.21 11.02
N MET A 104 -11.41 7.38 12.07
CA MET A 104 -10.38 7.54 13.10
C MET A 104 -8.96 7.31 12.56
N VAL A 105 -8.77 6.27 11.74
CA VAL A 105 -7.46 5.96 11.16
C VAL A 105 -7.03 7.04 10.19
N ILE A 106 -7.87 7.43 9.24
CA ILE A 106 -7.52 8.44 8.24
C ILE A 106 -7.28 9.82 8.87
N SER A 107 -7.93 10.13 10.00
CA SER A 107 -7.68 11.38 10.77
C SER A 107 -6.22 11.57 11.17
N THR A 108 -5.41 10.50 11.27
CA THR A 108 -3.97 10.62 11.56
C THR A 108 -3.19 11.34 10.46
N MET A 109 -3.74 11.40 9.24
CA MET A 109 -3.16 12.11 8.10
C MET A 109 -3.36 13.64 8.17
N SER A 110 -4.16 14.14 9.11
CA SER A 110 -4.45 15.57 9.26
C SER A 110 -3.18 16.41 9.41
N TYR A 111 -2.30 16.04 10.34
CA TYR A 111 -1.06 16.78 10.58
C TYR A 111 -0.08 16.71 9.39
N PRO A 112 0.26 15.54 8.82
CA PRO A 112 1.08 15.45 7.61
C PRO A 112 0.52 16.26 6.43
N SER A 113 -0.80 16.38 6.31
CA SER A 113 -1.44 17.08 5.19
C SER A 113 -1.30 18.62 5.24
N LEU A 114 -0.95 19.21 6.39
CA LEU A 114 -0.93 20.66 6.62
C LEU A 114 -0.21 21.48 5.53
N PRO A 115 -0.74 22.63 5.08
CA PRO A 115 -0.08 23.46 4.09
C PRO A 115 1.29 23.97 4.56
N SER A 116 2.17 24.31 3.62
CA SER A 116 3.48 24.90 3.94
C SER A 116 3.33 26.14 4.83
N GLY A 117 4.11 26.20 5.91
CA GLY A 117 4.04 27.28 6.91
C GLY A 117 3.05 27.03 8.05
N HIS A 118 2.21 25.98 7.97
CA HIS A 118 1.37 25.54 9.08
C HIS A 118 2.10 24.45 9.89
N TRP A 119 2.16 24.62 11.20
CA TRP A 119 2.84 23.71 12.12
C TRP A 119 2.02 23.35 13.36
N LEU A 120 0.86 24.01 13.55
CA LEU A 120 -0.08 23.65 14.61
C LEU A 120 -1.03 22.57 14.10
N PRO A 121 -1.25 21.49 14.88
CA PRO A 121 -2.25 20.48 14.55
C PRO A 121 -3.64 21.10 14.40
N ASP A 122 -4.42 20.61 13.44
CA ASP A 122 -5.82 21.00 13.30
C ASP A 122 -6.66 20.29 14.39
N PRO A 123 -7.30 21.02 15.31
CA PRO A 123 -8.07 20.41 16.41
C PRO A 123 -9.32 19.65 15.94
N PHE A 124 -9.74 19.85 14.69
CA PHE A 124 -10.86 19.15 14.06
C PHE A 124 -10.40 18.03 13.13
N PHE A 125 -9.10 17.73 13.09
CA PHE A 125 -8.51 16.66 12.29
C PHE A 125 -8.84 16.74 10.80
N ARG A 126 -9.00 17.96 10.27
CA ARG A 126 -9.23 18.20 8.85
C ARG A 126 -8.00 17.83 8.04
N ILE A 127 -8.21 17.29 6.84
CA ILE A 127 -7.16 16.80 5.96
C ILE A 127 -7.16 17.62 4.68
N HIS A 128 -6.01 18.18 4.32
CA HIS A 128 -5.85 18.95 3.10
C HIS A 128 -5.52 18.02 1.93
N VAL A 129 -6.39 17.99 0.92
CA VAL A 129 -6.30 17.09 -0.24
C VAL A 129 -4.96 17.23 -0.95
N LYS A 130 -4.50 18.47 -1.21
CA LYS A 130 -3.19 18.76 -1.84
C LYS A 130 -1.98 18.28 -1.05
N GLY A 131 -2.14 18.02 0.25
CA GLY A 131 -1.07 17.58 1.13
C GLY A 131 -1.03 16.06 1.31
N LEU A 132 -1.94 15.29 0.71
CA LEU A 132 -2.05 13.85 0.93
C LEU A 132 -0.81 13.07 0.51
N HIS A 133 -0.07 13.51 -0.51
CA HIS A 133 1.19 12.85 -0.90
C HIS A 133 2.22 12.81 0.26
N LYS A 134 2.13 13.74 1.23
CA LYS A 134 2.98 13.76 2.43
C LYS A 134 2.58 12.73 3.49
N ALA A 135 1.39 12.16 3.40
CA ALA A 135 0.88 11.14 4.33
C ALA A 135 1.30 9.71 3.92
N LYS A 136 2.10 9.56 2.85
CA LYS A 136 2.72 8.30 2.46
C LYS A 136 3.65 7.76 3.55
N HIS A 137 3.62 6.45 3.78
CA HIS A 137 4.50 5.74 4.70
C HIS A 137 5.42 4.76 3.93
N GLY A 138 6.44 4.22 4.61
CA GLY A 138 7.49 3.41 3.96
C GLY A 138 7.12 1.93 3.83
N SER A 139 6.34 1.39 4.77
CA SER A 139 5.78 0.04 4.70
C SER A 139 4.52 0.10 3.85
N ASP A 140 4.68 0.07 2.52
CA ASP A 140 3.58 0.10 1.54
C ASP A 140 3.93 -0.78 0.34
N SER A 141 3.11 -0.80 -0.72
CA SER A 141 3.39 -1.59 -1.93
C SER A 141 4.48 -1.01 -2.84
N GLY A 142 5.00 0.19 -2.57
CA GLY A 142 5.99 0.89 -3.40
C GLY A 142 5.42 1.50 -4.69
N SER A 143 4.12 1.38 -4.94
CA SER A 143 3.48 1.76 -6.21
C SER A 143 3.07 3.23 -6.31
N PHE A 144 3.37 4.04 -5.30
CA PHE A 144 3.20 5.50 -5.35
C PHE A 144 4.55 6.19 -5.25
N LYS A 145 4.78 7.16 -6.14
CA LYS A 145 5.92 8.07 -6.07
C LYS A 145 5.77 9.01 -4.87
N ARG A 146 6.87 9.66 -4.47
CA ARG A 146 6.89 10.62 -3.35
C ARG A 146 5.96 11.82 -3.55
N ASP A 147 5.70 12.19 -4.79
CA ASP A 147 4.74 13.24 -5.18
C ASP A 147 3.29 12.75 -5.24
N GLY A 148 3.01 11.48 -4.90
CA GLY A 148 1.66 10.91 -4.87
C GLY A 148 1.11 10.47 -6.22
N ARG A 149 1.93 10.47 -7.28
CA ARG A 149 1.56 9.82 -8.55
C ARG A 149 1.61 8.30 -8.42
N PHE A 150 0.63 7.64 -9.04
CA PHE A 150 0.61 6.19 -9.18
C PHE A 150 1.66 5.75 -10.22
N ASP A 151 2.44 4.74 -9.88
CA ASP A 151 3.44 4.11 -10.72
C ASP A 151 2.96 2.69 -11.05
N GLU A 152 2.42 2.54 -12.26
CA GLU A 152 1.78 1.31 -12.72
C GLU A 152 2.78 0.18 -12.91
N GLU A 153 4.00 0.48 -13.36
CA GLU A 153 5.06 -0.51 -13.54
C GLU A 153 5.45 -1.11 -12.18
N ARG A 154 5.69 -0.26 -11.17
CA ARG A 154 5.98 -0.72 -9.80
C ARG A 154 4.82 -1.49 -9.17
N PHE A 155 3.58 -1.16 -9.52
CA PHE A 155 2.42 -1.93 -9.11
C PHE A 155 2.44 -3.34 -9.73
N ASP A 156 2.66 -3.42 -11.03
CA ASP A 156 2.69 -4.70 -11.75
C ASP A 156 3.84 -5.58 -11.24
N GLU A 157 5.02 -5.02 -10.98
CA GLU A 157 6.15 -5.73 -10.35
C GLU A 157 5.82 -6.24 -8.94
N PHE A 158 5.22 -5.40 -8.09
CA PHE A 158 4.76 -5.81 -6.76
C PHE A 158 3.73 -6.94 -6.86
N TRP A 159 2.80 -6.84 -7.80
CA TRP A 159 1.74 -7.81 -7.95
C TRP A 159 2.27 -9.16 -8.43
N ASP A 160 3.10 -9.15 -9.47
CA ASP A 160 3.60 -10.36 -10.11
C ASP A 160 4.57 -11.11 -9.19
N SER A 161 5.32 -10.41 -8.33
CA SER A 161 6.19 -11.03 -7.31
C SER A 161 5.45 -11.74 -6.18
N HIS A 162 4.16 -11.43 -5.96
CA HIS A 162 3.39 -11.96 -4.83
C HIS A 162 2.19 -12.83 -5.25
N THR A 163 2.00 -13.08 -6.55
CA THR A 163 0.89 -13.88 -7.07
C THR A 163 1.40 -15.01 -7.94
N ASP A 164 0.62 -16.08 -8.07
CA ASP A 164 0.95 -17.17 -8.98
C ASP A 164 0.52 -16.81 -10.41
N ALA A 165 1.26 -17.28 -11.42
CA ALA A 165 0.86 -17.15 -12.82
C ALA A 165 -0.57 -17.70 -13.03
N PRO A 166 -1.46 -17.00 -13.75
CA PRO A 166 -1.21 -15.86 -14.64
C PRO A 166 -1.30 -14.48 -13.99
N HIS A 167 -1.11 -14.36 -12.67
CA HIS A 167 -1.12 -13.10 -11.91
C HIS A 167 -2.46 -12.34 -11.98
N ALA A 168 -3.56 -13.05 -12.22
CA ALA A 168 -4.88 -12.43 -12.35
C ALA A 168 -5.49 -12.03 -11.00
N GLU A 169 -5.12 -12.72 -9.93
CA GLU A 169 -5.68 -12.54 -8.60
C GLU A 169 -4.66 -12.85 -7.50
N ILE A 170 -4.87 -12.27 -6.32
CA ILE A 170 -4.11 -12.54 -5.12
C ILE A 170 -4.99 -13.26 -4.09
N THR A 171 -4.51 -14.38 -3.58
CA THR A 171 -5.20 -15.11 -2.51
C THR A 171 -5.02 -14.39 -1.17
N PRO A 172 -5.89 -14.63 -0.16
CA PRO A 172 -5.72 -14.03 1.17
C PRO A 172 -4.35 -14.33 1.81
N PHE A 173 -3.78 -15.52 1.56
CA PHE A 173 -2.49 -15.92 2.10
C PHE A 173 -1.32 -15.22 1.40
N GLN A 174 -1.37 -15.11 0.07
CA GLN A 174 -0.41 -14.31 -0.70
C GLN A 174 -0.47 -12.84 -0.29
N LEU A 175 -1.67 -12.29 -0.11
CA LEU A 175 -1.86 -10.92 0.34
C LEU A 175 -1.26 -10.70 1.73
N TYR A 176 -1.50 -11.62 2.67
CA TYR A 176 -0.87 -11.55 3.99
C TYR A 176 0.66 -11.59 3.89
N ALA A 177 1.22 -12.49 3.07
CA ALA A 177 2.66 -12.59 2.87
C ALA A 177 3.23 -11.29 2.29
N ALA A 178 2.57 -10.71 1.28
CA ALA A 178 2.98 -9.44 0.65
C ALA A 178 3.02 -8.28 1.66
N VAL A 179 1.99 -8.14 2.50
CA VAL A 179 1.95 -7.12 3.54
C VAL A 179 2.97 -7.40 4.65
N ALA A 180 3.27 -8.67 4.92
CA ALA A 180 4.25 -9.06 5.94
C ALA A 180 5.69 -8.79 5.53
N GLU A 181 6.03 -9.06 4.27
CA GLU A 181 7.37 -8.88 3.70
C GLU A 181 7.76 -7.40 3.64
N ARG A 182 6.83 -6.52 3.32
CA ARG A 182 7.11 -5.09 3.06
C ARG A 182 7.14 -4.21 4.31
N ARG A 183 7.27 -4.80 5.50
CA ARG A 183 7.34 -4.07 6.76
C ARG A 183 8.75 -3.51 6.99
N LEU A 184 8.85 -2.21 7.23
CA LEU A 184 10.11 -1.58 7.61
C LEU A 184 10.22 -1.49 9.14
N ALA A 185 11.37 -1.89 9.68
CA ALA A 185 11.58 -2.10 11.12
C ALA A 185 11.23 -0.90 12.03
N TYR A 186 11.39 0.33 11.52
CA TYR A 186 11.13 1.56 12.27
C TYR A 186 9.89 2.33 11.81
N ASP A 187 9.11 1.75 10.91
CA ASP A 187 7.90 2.36 10.37
C ASP A 187 6.63 1.76 11.00
N PHE A 188 6.49 1.89 12.31
CA PHE A 188 5.34 1.35 13.04
C PHE A 188 4.00 1.90 12.54
N TYR A 189 3.99 3.18 12.17
CA TYR A 189 2.81 3.82 11.59
C TYR A 189 2.47 3.20 10.24
N GLY A 190 3.45 3.07 9.33
CA GLY A 190 3.21 2.46 8.03
C GLY A 190 2.84 0.99 8.10
N ILE A 191 3.40 0.22 9.03
CA ILE A 191 2.99 -1.18 9.23
C ILE A 191 1.50 -1.23 9.59
N PHE A 192 1.05 -0.38 10.52
CA PHE A 192 -0.36 -0.32 10.90
C PHE A 192 -1.24 0.14 9.74
N ALA A 193 -0.83 1.20 9.03
CA ALA A 193 -1.56 1.76 7.90
C ALA A 193 -1.68 0.76 6.75
N ALA A 194 -0.61 0.09 6.35
CA ALA A 194 -0.65 -0.94 5.29
C ALA A 194 -1.55 -2.13 5.67
N ILE A 195 -1.50 -2.60 6.92
CA ILE A 195 -2.43 -3.65 7.38
C ILE A 195 -3.88 -3.17 7.23
N PHE A 196 -4.17 -1.93 7.62
CA PHE A 196 -5.50 -1.35 7.51
C PHE A 196 -5.94 -1.20 6.05
N GLU A 197 -5.10 -0.63 5.17
CA GLU A 197 -5.38 -0.39 3.76
C GLU A 197 -5.67 -1.70 3.01
N TRP A 198 -4.82 -2.71 3.20
CA TRP A 198 -5.00 -4.01 2.55
C TRP A 198 -6.17 -4.80 3.15
N LEU A 199 -6.43 -4.68 4.46
CA LEU A 199 -7.63 -5.28 5.05
C LEU A 199 -8.91 -4.63 4.51
N ALA A 200 -8.94 -3.30 4.40
CA ALA A 200 -10.08 -2.57 3.81
C ALA A 200 -10.30 -3.01 2.36
N THR A 201 -9.22 -3.04 1.55
CA THR A 201 -9.24 -3.54 0.17
C THR A 201 -9.77 -4.97 0.09
N TRP A 202 -9.31 -5.87 0.95
CA TRP A 202 -9.78 -7.25 0.99
C TRP A 202 -11.25 -7.35 1.41
N ILE A 203 -11.72 -6.53 2.35
CA ILE A 203 -13.14 -6.46 2.73
C ILE A 203 -14.01 -6.00 1.55
N LEU A 204 -13.50 -5.08 0.73
CA LEU A 204 -14.24 -4.55 -0.41
C LEU A 204 -14.39 -5.58 -1.54
N PHE A 205 -13.29 -6.27 -1.90
CA PHE A 205 -13.26 -7.13 -3.08
C PHE A 205 -13.24 -8.63 -2.80
N GLY A 206 -12.51 -9.06 -1.76
CA GLY A 206 -12.31 -10.47 -1.45
C GLY A 206 -13.41 -11.04 -0.56
N TYR A 207 -13.69 -10.38 0.57
CA TYR A 207 -14.61 -10.85 1.60
C TYR A 207 -15.99 -11.32 1.09
N PRO A 208 -16.65 -10.67 0.11
CA PRO A 208 -17.93 -11.14 -0.41
C PRO A 208 -17.92 -12.59 -0.94
N SER A 209 -16.76 -13.08 -1.40
CA SER A 209 -16.57 -14.44 -1.90
C SER A 209 -15.92 -15.39 -0.89
N PHE A 210 -15.51 -14.89 0.27
CA PHE A 210 -14.73 -15.64 1.24
C PHE A 210 -15.62 -16.57 2.08
N HIS A 211 -15.17 -17.81 2.23
CA HIS A 211 -15.82 -18.81 3.05
C HIS A 211 -14.80 -19.51 3.96
N PHE A 212 -15.16 -19.66 5.23
CA PHE A 212 -14.38 -20.39 6.22
C PHE A 212 -15.15 -21.61 6.73
N ASP A 213 -14.62 -22.80 6.46
CA ASP A 213 -15.15 -24.06 6.97
C ASP A 213 -14.69 -24.27 8.43
N PHE A 214 -15.47 -23.71 9.35
CA PHE A 214 -15.27 -23.89 10.79
C PHE A 214 -15.25 -25.36 11.22
N LYS A 215 -16.00 -26.23 10.55
CA LYS A 215 -16.10 -27.65 10.92
C LYS A 215 -14.81 -28.37 10.55
N LEU A 216 -14.31 -28.16 9.34
CA LEU A 216 -13.04 -28.72 8.88
C LEU A 216 -11.88 -28.22 9.73
N ALA A 217 -11.82 -26.90 10.00
CA ALA A 217 -10.81 -26.29 10.84
C ALA A 217 -10.84 -26.90 12.26
N PHE A 218 -12.02 -26.91 12.89
CA PHE A 218 -12.19 -27.43 14.24
C PHE A 218 -11.86 -28.93 14.32
N GLU A 219 -12.30 -29.75 13.36
CA GLU A 219 -12.03 -31.18 13.37
C GLU A 219 -10.53 -31.48 13.29
N LYS A 220 -9.81 -30.79 12.40
CA LYS A 220 -8.35 -30.96 12.23
C LYS A 220 -7.57 -30.42 13.41
N ILE A 221 -7.92 -29.23 13.92
CA ILE A 221 -7.30 -28.65 15.12
C ILE A 221 -7.56 -29.56 16.34
N ARG A 222 -8.77 -30.08 16.50
CA ARG A 222 -9.09 -31.00 17.61
C ARG A 222 -8.26 -32.29 17.52
N LYS A 223 -8.12 -32.87 16.32
CA LYS A 223 -7.27 -34.06 16.10
C LYS A 223 -5.80 -33.78 16.44
N LEU A 224 -5.33 -32.60 16.08
CA LEU A 224 -4.00 -32.10 16.41
C LEU A 224 -3.75 -32.00 17.92
N PHE A 225 -4.65 -31.33 18.67
CA PHE A 225 -4.46 -31.07 20.10
C PHE A 225 -4.81 -32.25 21.02
N PHE A 226 -5.80 -33.07 20.62
CA PHE A 226 -6.42 -34.09 21.49
C PHE A 226 -6.44 -35.49 20.87
N GLY A 227 -5.77 -35.70 19.74
CA GLY A 227 -5.61 -37.01 19.12
C GLY A 227 -4.80 -37.96 20.00
N LYS A 228 -5.13 -39.26 19.94
CA LYS A 228 -4.39 -40.31 20.66
C LYS A 228 -2.94 -40.47 20.15
N ASP A 229 -2.70 -40.11 18.90
CA ASP A 229 -1.38 -40.04 18.28
C ASP A 229 -0.77 -38.66 18.57
N ARG A 230 -0.38 -38.41 19.83
CA ARG A 230 0.40 -37.23 20.19
C ARG A 230 1.77 -37.36 19.52
N ILE A 231 1.87 -36.94 18.27
CA ILE A 231 3.17 -36.74 17.63
C ILE A 231 3.85 -35.65 18.45
N THR A 232 5.03 -35.94 18.98
CA THR A 232 5.97 -34.93 19.47
C THR A 232 6.53 -34.18 18.26
N VAL A 233 5.64 -33.56 17.48
CA VAL A 233 6.00 -32.68 16.37
C VAL A 233 6.66 -31.45 16.98
N ASP A 234 7.75 -31.01 16.39
CA ASP A 234 8.41 -29.78 16.81
C ASP A 234 7.55 -28.54 16.48
N ALA A 235 7.95 -27.38 16.97
CA ALA A 235 7.19 -26.15 16.78
C ALA A 235 7.04 -25.73 15.30
N ALA A 236 7.98 -26.10 14.42
CA ALA A 236 7.93 -25.76 13.01
C ALA A 236 6.92 -26.63 12.26
N GLU A 237 6.93 -27.93 12.52
CA GLU A 237 5.97 -28.87 11.95
C GLU A 237 4.54 -28.56 12.43
N TRP A 238 4.38 -28.18 13.70
CA TRP A 238 3.12 -27.66 14.24
C TRP A 238 2.58 -26.46 13.47
N ARG A 239 3.43 -25.45 13.24
CA ARG A 239 3.05 -24.23 12.52
C ARG A 239 2.61 -24.55 11.09
N LYS A 240 3.36 -25.42 10.41
CA LYS A 240 3.04 -25.85 9.04
C LYS A 240 1.68 -26.55 8.99
N LEU A 241 1.44 -27.52 9.87
CA LEU A 241 0.18 -28.27 9.82
C LEU A 241 -1.04 -27.40 10.19
N LEU A 242 -0.86 -26.44 11.11
CA LEU A 242 -1.88 -25.44 11.41
C LEU A 242 -2.14 -24.53 10.20
N ALA A 243 -1.10 -24.02 9.55
CA ALA A 243 -1.21 -23.20 8.35
C ALA A 243 -1.93 -23.97 7.22
N ASP A 244 -1.52 -25.19 6.92
CA ASP A 244 -2.17 -26.06 5.92
C ASP A 244 -3.64 -26.34 6.26
N THR A 245 -3.95 -26.49 7.55
CA THR A 245 -5.32 -26.72 8.02
C THR A 245 -6.19 -25.50 7.80
N LEU A 246 -5.70 -24.32 8.19
CA LEU A 246 -6.41 -23.06 8.00
C LEU A 246 -6.55 -22.75 6.51
N GLN A 247 -5.51 -22.96 5.72
CA GLN A 247 -5.56 -22.79 4.27
C GLN A 247 -6.61 -23.68 3.63
N LYS A 248 -6.70 -24.95 4.01
CA LYS A 248 -7.73 -25.88 3.52
C LYS A 248 -9.14 -25.54 4.00
N ALA A 249 -9.27 -24.82 5.12
CA ALA A 249 -10.56 -24.37 5.64
C ALA A 249 -11.02 -23.07 5.00
N CYS A 250 -10.11 -22.28 4.42
CA CYS A 250 -10.42 -21.10 3.65
C CYS A 250 -10.71 -21.46 2.18
N SER A 251 -11.74 -20.84 1.61
CA SER A 251 -11.98 -20.87 0.16
C SER A 251 -12.55 -19.52 -0.30
N GLY A 252 -12.30 -19.18 -1.57
CA GLY A 252 -12.61 -17.84 -2.09
C GLY A 252 -11.81 -16.75 -1.38
N GLY A 253 -12.28 -15.50 -1.46
CA GLY A 253 -11.57 -14.36 -0.89
C GLY A 253 -10.43 -13.82 -1.75
N ASN A 254 -10.30 -14.30 -2.99
CA ASN A 254 -9.29 -13.81 -3.93
C ASN A 254 -9.68 -12.40 -4.40
N VAL A 255 -8.68 -11.56 -4.57
CA VAL A 255 -8.85 -10.18 -5.05
C VAL A 255 -8.21 -10.05 -6.43
N LYS A 256 -8.91 -9.48 -7.40
CA LYS A 256 -8.41 -9.36 -8.78
C LYS A 256 -7.43 -8.20 -8.92
N LYS A 257 -6.44 -8.36 -9.81
CA LYS A 257 -5.45 -7.32 -10.13
C LYS A 257 -6.11 -6.00 -10.54
N GLU A 258 -7.06 -6.07 -11.46
CA GLU A 258 -7.74 -4.88 -12.00
C GLU A 258 -8.57 -4.12 -10.96
N ASP A 259 -9.17 -4.82 -10.00
CA ASP A 259 -9.94 -4.17 -8.93
C ASP A 259 -9.02 -3.33 -8.03
N VAL A 260 -7.85 -3.89 -7.68
CA VAL A 260 -6.84 -3.18 -6.87
C VAL A 260 -6.18 -2.07 -7.68
N LYS A 261 -5.85 -2.33 -8.94
CA LYS A 261 -5.28 -1.31 -9.85
C LYS A 261 -6.23 -0.12 -10.01
N GLY A 262 -7.53 -0.39 -10.17
CA GLY A 262 -8.60 0.61 -10.18
C GLY A 262 -8.75 1.37 -8.86
N LEU A 263 -8.45 0.74 -7.72
CA LEU A 263 -8.37 1.43 -6.44
C LEU A 263 -7.15 2.37 -6.39
N TYR A 264 -5.99 1.89 -6.82
CA TYR A 264 -4.73 2.64 -6.80
C TYR A 264 -4.75 3.87 -7.72
N ASN A 265 -5.20 3.72 -8.96
CA ASN A 265 -5.29 4.83 -9.92
C ASN A 265 -6.49 5.77 -9.65
N GLY A 266 -7.39 5.38 -8.76
CA GLY A 266 -8.54 6.15 -8.31
C GLY A 266 -9.84 5.91 -9.08
N MET A 267 -9.84 5.07 -10.12
CA MET A 267 -11.02 4.75 -10.93
C MET A 267 -12.18 4.19 -10.10
N ALA A 268 -11.89 3.39 -9.07
CA ALA A 268 -12.92 2.81 -8.20
C ALA A 268 -13.76 3.89 -7.51
N PHE A 269 -13.13 4.98 -7.05
CA PHE A 269 -13.82 6.10 -6.40
C PHE A 269 -14.72 6.87 -7.36
N TYR A 270 -14.25 7.11 -8.59
CA TYR A 270 -15.06 7.74 -9.63
C TYR A 270 -16.26 6.87 -10.02
N THR A 271 -16.07 5.56 -10.14
CA THR A 271 -17.15 4.60 -10.42
C THR A 271 -18.23 4.65 -9.33
N VAL A 272 -17.83 4.63 -8.06
CA VAL A 272 -18.77 4.73 -6.94
C VAL A 272 -19.47 6.08 -6.91
N MET A 273 -18.75 7.17 -7.15
CA MET A 273 -19.34 8.51 -7.28
C MET A 273 -20.40 8.53 -8.40
N ASP A 274 -20.12 7.93 -9.55
CA ASP A 274 -21.07 7.86 -10.66
C ASP A 274 -22.33 7.07 -10.30
N TRP A 275 -22.19 5.91 -9.65
CA TRP A 275 -23.35 5.15 -9.15
C TRP A 275 -24.17 5.93 -8.13
N GLN A 276 -23.53 6.64 -7.21
CA GLN A 276 -24.22 7.46 -6.21
C GLN A 276 -24.94 8.66 -6.85
N ALA A 277 -24.35 9.26 -7.88
CA ALA A 277 -24.97 10.35 -8.63
C ALA A 277 -26.21 9.86 -9.39
N ASP A 278 -26.11 8.70 -10.04
CA ASP A 278 -27.20 8.05 -10.77
C ASP A 278 -28.33 7.58 -9.83
N ALA A 279 -27.99 7.19 -8.59
CA ALA A 279 -28.94 6.91 -7.52
C ALA A 279 -29.61 8.17 -6.93
N GLY A 280 -29.25 9.37 -7.40
CA GLY A 280 -29.91 10.62 -7.04
C GLY A 280 -29.23 11.42 -5.92
N ASN A 281 -28.07 11.01 -5.41
CA ASN A 281 -27.39 11.72 -4.34
C ASN A 281 -26.76 13.03 -4.81
N GLU A 282 -27.16 14.15 -4.21
CA GLU A 282 -26.74 15.50 -4.66
C GLU A 282 -25.24 15.77 -4.46
N TRP A 283 -24.63 15.25 -3.38
CA TRP A 283 -23.18 15.38 -3.16
C TRP A 283 -22.38 14.74 -4.30
N ALA A 284 -22.79 13.54 -4.72
CA ALA A 284 -22.13 12.80 -5.79
C ALA A 284 -22.36 13.46 -7.16
N LYS A 285 -23.56 14.00 -7.42
CA LYS A 285 -23.82 14.81 -8.62
C LYS A 285 -22.97 16.09 -8.66
N SER A 286 -22.78 16.74 -7.50
CA SER A 286 -21.93 17.92 -7.37
C SER A 286 -20.48 17.60 -7.71
N LEU A 287 -19.95 16.53 -7.10
CA LEU A 287 -18.59 16.05 -7.36
C LEU A 287 -18.43 15.62 -8.83
N LYS A 288 -19.39 14.86 -9.37
CA LYS A 288 -19.44 14.44 -10.78
C LYS A 288 -19.34 15.62 -11.73
N ARG A 289 -20.06 16.73 -11.49
CA ARG A 289 -20.00 17.95 -12.32
C ARG A 289 -18.63 18.62 -12.25
N LYS A 290 -17.98 18.64 -11.08
CA LYS A 290 -16.64 19.24 -10.93
C LYS A 290 -15.56 18.48 -11.70
N HIS A 291 -15.73 17.16 -11.83
CA HIS A 291 -14.83 16.32 -12.62
C HIS A 291 -15.34 16.04 -14.04
N GLU A 292 -16.37 16.74 -14.53
CA GLU A 292 -16.74 16.69 -15.94
C GLU A 292 -15.58 17.21 -16.79
N GLY A 293 -15.01 16.35 -17.64
CA GLY A 293 -13.84 16.66 -18.46
C GLY A 293 -12.49 16.33 -17.82
N ASN A 294 -12.43 15.78 -16.61
CA ASN A 294 -11.19 15.22 -16.07
C ASN A 294 -10.84 13.93 -16.85
N PRO A 295 -9.72 13.88 -17.60
CA PRO A 295 -9.35 12.70 -18.38
C PRO A 295 -9.15 11.46 -17.50
N ARG A 296 -8.90 11.62 -16.19
CA ARG A 296 -8.72 10.51 -15.23
C ARG A 296 -9.99 9.66 -14.98
N ARG A 297 -11.16 10.09 -15.46
CA ARG A 297 -12.42 9.31 -15.29
C ARG A 297 -12.51 8.09 -16.20
N TYR A 298 -11.69 8.01 -17.25
CA TYR A 298 -11.82 7.01 -18.32
C TYR A 298 -10.50 6.33 -18.71
N LEU A 299 -9.46 6.45 -17.88
CA LEU A 299 -8.15 5.81 -18.09
C LEU A 299 -8.09 4.47 -17.38
#